data_AF-X0VC53-F1
#
_entry.id   AF-X0VC53-F1
#
_cell.length_a   1.000
_cell.length_b   1.000
_cell.length_c   1.000
_cell.angle_alpha   90.00
_cell.angle_beta   90.00
_cell.angle_gamma   90.00
#
_symmetry.space_group_name_H-M   'P 1'
#
loop_
_entity.id
_entity.type
_entity.pdbx_description
1 polymer ?
#
loop_
_entity_poly.entity_id
_entity_poly.type
_entity_poly.pdbx_seq_one_letter_code
_entity_poly.pdbx_strand_id
1 'polypeptide(L)'
;PYIVHPVEVAITLMKSDASEDLIIAGFLHDLIEDENVTYDEIQELFGKKVADLIKLVSEPEELKKSHKDPKITWKQRKMSTIDRISHTTCEGKMLSCTDKLVNIREMVNDFQFVGEKLWSRFNAVKSEQEWYYRSMCKVFSSKPMDISESVIFKQFKNYVDQLFN
;
A
#
# COMPACT_ATOMS: atom_id res chain seq x y z
N PRO A 1 -13.15 -3.55 9.35
CA PRO A 1 -14.32 -3.30 8.46
C PRO A 1 -13.87 -3.29 7.00
N TYR A 2 -14.22 -4.34 6.24
CA TYR A 2 -13.68 -4.61 4.89
C TYR A 2 -13.88 -3.47 3.87
N ILE A 3 -14.89 -2.62 4.05
CA ILE A 3 -15.18 -1.51 3.10
C ILE A 3 -14.51 -0.18 3.47
N VAL A 4 -14.08 0.01 4.73
CA VAL A 4 -13.65 1.34 5.22
C VAL A 4 -12.31 1.74 4.60
N HIS A 5 -11.33 0.83 4.59
CA HIS A 5 -10.00 1.10 4.02
C HIS A 5 -10.07 1.40 2.51
N PRO A 6 -10.72 0.59 1.65
CA PRO A 6 -10.83 0.90 0.23
C PRO A 6 -11.54 2.23 -0.06
N VAL A 7 -12.57 2.58 0.73
CA VAL A 7 -13.25 3.88 0.64
C VAL A 7 -12.30 5.02 1.01
N GLU A 8 -11.50 4.88 2.08
CA GLU A 8 -10.57 5.93 2.50
C GLU A 8 -9.42 6.12 1.49
N VAL A 9 -8.93 5.04 0.87
CA VAL A 9 -7.96 5.09 -0.22
C VAL A 9 -8.52 5.87 -1.41
N ALA A 10 -9.74 5.52 -1.86
CA ALA A 10 -10.40 6.21 -2.98
C ALA A 10 -10.64 7.71 -2.68
N ILE A 11 -11.11 8.04 -1.48
CA ILE A 11 -11.32 9.43 -1.04
C ILE A 11 -9.98 10.19 -1.01
N THR A 12 -8.90 9.56 -0.55
CA THR A 12 -7.59 10.20 -0.46
C THR A 12 -7.00 10.50 -1.85
N LEU A 13 -7.18 9.58 -2.81
CA LEU A 13 -6.84 9.81 -4.22
C LEU A 13 -7.69 10.93 -4.83
N MET A 14 -9.01 10.91 -4.60
CA MET A 14 -9.93 11.94 -5.09
C MET A 14 -9.58 13.33 -4.57
N LYS A 15 -9.26 13.46 -3.27
CA LYS A 15 -8.80 14.73 -2.67
C LYS A 15 -7.46 15.23 -3.20
N SER A 16 -6.71 14.36 -3.89
CA SER A 16 -5.42 14.66 -4.50
C SER A 16 -5.52 14.87 -6.01
N ASP A 17 -6.73 15.03 -6.55
CA ASP A 17 -7.02 15.25 -7.97
C ASP A 17 -6.47 14.13 -8.88
N ALA A 18 -6.53 12.89 -8.39
CA ALA A 18 -6.15 11.71 -9.15
C ALA A 18 -7.12 11.44 -10.32
N SER A 19 -6.63 10.72 -11.34
CA SER A 19 -7.46 10.26 -12.45
C SER A 19 -8.57 9.31 -11.97
N GLU A 20 -9.70 9.28 -12.69
CA GLU A 20 -10.81 8.37 -12.38
C GLU A 20 -10.35 6.91 -12.32
N ASP A 21 -9.52 6.47 -13.29
CA ASP A 21 -8.95 5.12 -13.30
C ASP A 21 -8.15 4.82 -12.03
N LEU A 22 -7.37 5.79 -11.53
CA LEU A 22 -6.57 5.62 -10.33
C LEU A 22 -7.44 5.56 -9.07
N ILE A 23 -8.51 6.36 -9.02
CA ILE A 23 -9.49 6.34 -7.93
C ILE A 23 -10.23 4.99 -7.89
N ILE A 24 -10.68 4.49 -9.05
CA ILE A 24 -11.32 3.17 -9.18
C ILE A 24 -10.33 2.08 -8.76
N ALA A 25 -9.09 2.12 -9.27
CA ALA A 25 -8.05 1.18 -8.87
C ALA A 25 -7.79 1.20 -7.36
N GLY A 26 -7.78 2.39 -6.73
CA GLY A 26 -7.70 2.54 -5.28
C GLY A 26 -8.86 1.92 -4.52
N PHE A 27 -10.08 2.06 -5.02
CA PHE A 27 -11.25 1.43 -4.40
C PHE A 27 -11.24 -0.10 -4.52
N LEU A 28 -10.62 -0.65 -5.57
CA LEU A 28 -10.64 -2.08 -5.87
C LEU A 28 -9.32 -2.81 -5.55
N HIS A 29 -8.29 -2.12 -5.07
CA HIS A 29 -6.91 -2.65 -5.05
C HIS A 29 -6.74 -3.96 -4.27
N ASP A 30 -7.52 -4.14 -3.20
CA ASP A 30 -7.47 -5.33 -2.35
C ASP A 30 -8.30 -6.51 -2.92
N LEU A 31 -9.20 -6.29 -3.90
CA LEU A 31 -10.08 -7.36 -4.38
C LEU A 31 -9.33 -8.52 -5.04
N ILE A 32 -8.22 -8.26 -5.74
CA ILE A 32 -7.39 -9.34 -6.28
C ILE A 32 -6.65 -10.05 -5.14
N GLU A 33 -6.33 -9.36 -4.05
CA GLU A 33 -5.55 -9.92 -2.94
C GLU A 33 -6.39 -10.77 -1.99
N ASP A 34 -7.54 -10.23 -1.58
CA ASP A 34 -8.36 -10.75 -0.48
C ASP A 34 -9.56 -11.56 -0.98
N GLU A 35 -10.00 -11.32 -2.22
CA GLU A 35 -11.16 -11.99 -2.81
C GLU A 35 -10.73 -12.80 -4.06
N ASN A 36 -11.54 -13.78 -4.48
CA ASN A 36 -11.27 -14.58 -5.68
C ASN A 36 -11.61 -13.81 -6.98
N VAL A 37 -11.35 -12.51 -7.03
CA VAL A 37 -11.57 -11.66 -8.21
C VAL A 37 -10.33 -11.69 -9.09
N THR A 38 -10.52 -11.95 -10.37
CA THR A 38 -9.45 -12.08 -11.35
C THR A 38 -9.16 -10.76 -12.07
N TYR A 39 -7.95 -10.66 -12.61
CA TYR A 39 -7.56 -9.54 -13.49
C TYR A 39 -8.51 -9.39 -14.68
N ASP A 40 -8.95 -10.50 -15.28
CA ASP A 40 -9.81 -10.49 -16.47
C ASP A 40 -11.20 -9.95 -16.14
N GLU A 41 -11.77 -10.32 -14.98
CA GLU A 41 -13.05 -9.76 -14.51
C GLU A 41 -12.97 -8.25 -14.30
N ILE A 42 -11.88 -7.76 -13.69
CA ILE A 42 -11.69 -6.31 -13.51
C ILE A 42 -11.52 -5.60 -14.85
N GLN A 43 -10.76 -6.20 -15.77
CA GLN A 43 -10.57 -5.63 -17.10
C GLN A 43 -11.89 -5.55 -17.88
N GLU A 44 -12.74 -6.56 -17.78
CA GLU A 44 -14.04 -6.58 -18.44
C GLU A 44 -14.99 -5.50 -17.88
N LEU A 45 -15.00 -5.31 -16.57
CA LEU A 45 -15.92 -4.39 -15.89
C LEU A 45 -15.44 -2.93 -15.89
N PHE A 46 -14.14 -2.69 -15.71
CA PHE A 46 -13.56 -1.36 -15.45
C PHE A 46 -12.49 -0.97 -16.47
N GLY A 47 -12.19 -1.83 -17.43
CA GLY A 47 -11.21 -1.57 -18.48
C GLY A 47 -9.78 -1.93 -18.09
N LYS A 48 -8.93 -2.01 -19.13
CA LYS A 48 -7.55 -2.48 -19.01
C LYS A 48 -6.69 -1.62 -18.07
N LYS A 49 -6.87 -0.29 -18.10
CA LYS A 49 -6.03 0.61 -17.31
C LYS A 49 -6.20 0.40 -15.80
N VAL A 50 -7.45 0.23 -15.33
CA VAL A 50 -7.75 -0.09 -13.93
C VAL A 50 -7.14 -1.44 -13.54
N ALA A 51 -7.33 -2.47 -14.37
CA ALA A 51 -6.78 -3.80 -14.11
C ALA A 51 -5.24 -3.80 -14.03
N ASP A 52 -4.58 -3.08 -14.94
CA ASP A 52 -3.12 -2.91 -14.93
C ASP A 52 -2.65 -2.21 -13.65
N LEU A 53 -3.32 -1.14 -13.22
CA LEU A 53 -2.95 -0.39 -12.00
C LEU A 53 -3.05 -1.26 -10.75
N ILE A 54 -4.12 -2.05 -10.61
CA ILE A 54 -4.29 -2.96 -9.48
C ILE A 54 -3.20 -4.01 -9.50
N LYS A 55 -2.95 -4.65 -10.66
CA LYS A 55 -1.88 -5.64 -10.83
C LYS A 55 -0.49 -5.07 -10.49
N LEU A 56 -0.25 -3.79 -10.78
CA LEU A 56 0.99 -3.10 -10.44
C LEU A 56 1.17 -2.84 -8.95
N VAL A 57 0.15 -3.02 -8.10
CA VAL A 57 0.26 -2.86 -6.65
C VAL A 57 0.00 -4.14 -5.88
N SER A 58 -0.60 -5.16 -6.50
CA SER A 58 -0.85 -6.45 -5.85
C SER A 58 0.42 -7.30 -5.60
N GLU A 59 0.44 -8.08 -4.51
CA GLU A 59 1.40 -9.16 -4.29
C GLU A 59 1.15 -10.31 -5.29
N PRO A 60 2.19 -10.79 -6.01
CA PRO A 60 2.07 -11.96 -6.87
C PRO A 60 1.52 -13.17 -6.11
N GLU A 61 0.71 -13.98 -6.80
CA GLU A 61 0.08 -15.18 -6.24
C GLU A 61 1.08 -16.16 -5.59
N GLU A 62 2.32 -16.23 -6.11
CA GLU A 62 3.39 -17.04 -5.54
C GLU A 62 3.82 -16.55 -4.14
N LEU A 63 3.86 -15.23 -3.94
CA LEU A 63 4.10 -14.65 -2.62
C LEU A 63 2.89 -14.82 -1.71
N LYS A 64 1.66 -14.81 -2.22
CA LYS A 64 0.47 -15.14 -1.41
C LYS A 64 0.53 -16.56 -0.85
N LYS A 65 0.88 -17.54 -1.70
CA LYS A 65 1.09 -18.93 -1.27
C LYS A 65 2.19 -19.04 -0.21
N SER A 66 3.20 -18.18 -0.27
CA SER A 66 4.28 -18.14 0.73
C SER A 66 3.85 -17.69 2.13
N HIS A 67 2.68 -17.05 2.32
CA HIS A 67 2.19 -16.74 3.67
C HIS A 67 1.94 -18.01 4.50
N LYS A 68 1.74 -19.16 3.83
CA LYS A 68 1.61 -20.49 4.46
C LYS A 68 2.94 -21.24 4.56
N ASP A 69 4.02 -20.73 3.95
CA ASP A 69 5.34 -21.32 4.03
C ASP A 69 6.14 -20.68 5.18
N PRO A 70 6.41 -21.41 6.28
CA PRO A 70 7.16 -20.88 7.41
C PRO A 70 8.60 -20.49 7.07
N LYS A 71 9.14 -20.89 5.90
CA LYS A 71 10.48 -20.49 5.44
C LYS A 71 10.53 -19.07 4.89
N ILE A 72 9.40 -18.49 4.50
CA ILE A 72 9.34 -17.16 3.89
C ILE A 72 8.88 -16.15 4.93
N THR A 73 9.83 -15.37 5.42
CA THR A 73 9.61 -14.36 6.46
C THR A 73 8.77 -13.18 5.94
N TRP A 74 8.10 -12.48 6.87
CA TRP A 74 7.39 -11.24 6.56
C TRP A 74 8.31 -10.22 5.86
N LYS A 75 9.54 -10.09 6.35
CA LYS A 75 10.55 -9.18 5.79
C LYS A 75 10.90 -9.51 4.35
N GLN A 76 11.06 -10.79 3.99
CA GLN A 76 11.34 -11.21 2.62
C GLN A 76 10.20 -10.86 1.66
N ARG A 77 8.93 -11.04 2.08
CA ARG A 77 7.78 -10.63 1.26
C ARG A 77 7.80 -9.12 1.02
N LYS A 78 8.03 -8.33 2.08
CA LYS A 78 8.11 -6.87 1.97
C LYS A 78 9.31 -6.36 1.18
N MET A 79 10.44 -7.09 1.16
CA MET A 79 11.54 -6.80 0.23
C MET A 79 11.10 -6.94 -1.23
N SER A 80 10.34 -7.98 -1.57
CA SER A 80 9.81 -8.14 -2.93
C SER A 80 8.82 -7.03 -3.30
N THR A 81 7.97 -6.60 -2.36
CA THR A 81 7.10 -5.42 -2.55
C THR A 81 7.91 -4.17 -2.83
N ILE A 82 8.95 -3.89 -2.01
CA ILE A 82 9.83 -2.73 -2.17
C ILE A 82 10.48 -2.72 -3.55
N ASP A 83 11.04 -3.86 -3.98
CA ASP A 83 11.69 -4.00 -5.28
C ASP A 83 10.70 -3.75 -6.43
N ARG A 84 9.52 -4.36 -6.39
CA ARG A 84 8.48 -4.18 -7.40
C ARG A 84 8.02 -2.72 -7.51
N ILE A 85 7.74 -2.08 -6.38
CA ILE A 85 7.28 -0.67 -6.36
C ILE A 85 8.40 0.30 -6.77
N SER A 86 9.67 -0.07 -6.60
CA SER A 86 10.79 0.75 -7.08
C SER A 86 10.86 0.87 -8.61
N HIS A 87 10.32 -0.13 -9.32
CA HIS A 87 10.31 -0.20 -10.78
C HIS A 87 8.92 0.06 -11.43
N THR A 88 7.93 0.48 -10.63
CA THR A 88 6.56 0.76 -11.13
C THR A 88 6.41 2.20 -11.66
N THR A 89 5.24 2.50 -12.22
CA THR A 89 4.89 3.82 -12.77
C THR A 89 4.63 4.87 -11.67
N CYS A 90 4.56 6.16 -12.02
CA CYS A 90 4.11 7.20 -11.08
C CYS A 90 2.74 6.88 -10.47
N GLU A 91 1.75 6.47 -11.29
CA GLU A 91 0.42 6.09 -10.79
C GLU A 91 0.48 4.87 -9.87
N GLY A 92 1.30 3.86 -10.18
CA GLY A 92 1.51 2.70 -9.30
C GLY A 92 2.14 3.09 -7.96
N LYS A 93 3.11 4.02 -7.95
CA LYS A 93 3.68 4.57 -6.72
C LYS A 93 2.66 5.39 -5.94
N MET A 94 1.84 6.21 -6.61
CA MET A 94 0.78 6.99 -5.96
C MET A 94 -0.27 6.10 -5.31
N LEU A 95 -0.71 5.04 -5.99
CA LEU A 95 -1.65 4.07 -5.44
C LEU A 95 -1.07 3.37 -4.23
N SER A 96 0.15 2.82 -4.35
CA SER A 96 0.84 2.14 -3.23
C SER A 96 1.11 3.09 -2.06
N CYS A 97 1.48 4.35 -2.32
CA CYS A 97 1.70 5.36 -1.29
C CYS A 97 0.41 5.71 -0.57
N THR A 98 -0.72 5.78 -1.29
CA THR A 98 -2.02 6.08 -0.69
C THR A 98 -2.49 4.96 0.23
N ASP A 99 -2.42 3.71 -0.22
CA ASP A 99 -2.75 2.56 0.62
C ASP A 99 -1.89 2.55 1.90
N LYS A 100 -0.58 2.79 1.78
CA LYS A 100 0.30 2.88 2.96
C LYS A 100 0.06 4.12 3.83
N LEU A 101 -0.40 5.24 3.26
CA LEU A 101 -0.85 6.42 4.01
C LEU A 101 -2.09 6.12 4.87
N VAL A 102 -3.09 5.45 4.31
CA VAL A 102 -4.29 5.09 5.06
C VAL A 102 -3.92 4.14 6.21
N ASN A 103 -3.13 3.10 5.92
CA ASN A 103 -2.65 2.16 6.93
C ASN A 103 -1.86 2.85 8.07
N ILE A 104 -0.90 3.73 7.76
CA ILE A 104 -0.13 4.43 8.81
C ILE A 104 -0.99 5.42 9.62
N ARG A 105 -2.00 6.04 9.00
CA ARG A 105 -2.94 6.92 9.70
C ARG A 105 -3.76 6.13 10.72
N GLU A 106 -4.26 4.95 10.34
CA GLU A 106 -4.95 4.04 11.26
C GLU A 106 -4.03 3.61 12.41
N MET A 107 -2.80 3.20 12.11
CA MET A 107 -1.83 2.81 13.14
C MET A 107 -1.50 3.96 14.11
N VAL A 108 -1.35 5.19 13.63
CA VAL A 108 -1.12 6.36 14.48
C VAL A 108 -2.32 6.62 15.39
N ASN A 109 -3.54 6.55 14.86
CA ASN A 109 -4.75 6.66 15.66
C ASN A 109 -4.80 5.58 16.74
N ASP A 110 -4.58 4.31 16.37
CA ASP A 110 -4.55 3.20 17.32
C ASP A 110 -3.46 3.37 18.39
N PHE A 111 -2.27 3.81 17.99
CA PHE A 111 -1.16 4.04 18.91
C PHE A 111 -1.51 5.05 20.00
N GLN A 112 -2.31 6.08 19.70
CA GLN A 112 -2.78 7.03 20.72
C GLN A 112 -3.65 6.38 21.80
N PHE A 113 -4.35 5.28 21.48
CA PHE A 113 -5.21 4.58 22.42
C PHE A 113 -4.52 3.43 23.14
N VAL A 114 -3.65 2.67 22.46
CA VAL A 114 -3.05 1.43 23.02
C VAL A 114 -1.54 1.48 23.22
N GLY A 115 -0.85 2.52 22.72
CA GLY A 115 0.60 2.68 22.81
C GLY A 115 1.36 1.48 22.25
N GLU A 116 2.43 1.08 22.94
CA GLU A 116 3.31 -0.03 22.53
C GLU A 116 2.60 -1.39 22.41
N LYS A 117 1.39 -1.56 22.96
CA LYS A 117 0.59 -2.78 22.74
C LYS A 117 0.16 -2.93 21.28
N LEU A 118 0.18 -1.86 20.48
CA LEU A 118 -0.10 -1.89 19.04
C LEU A 118 0.71 -2.98 18.33
N TRP A 119 2.00 -3.11 18.65
CA TRP A 119 2.92 -4.00 17.94
C TRP A 119 2.60 -5.48 18.15
N SER A 120 1.86 -5.83 19.21
CA SER A 120 1.39 -7.21 19.44
C SER A 120 0.31 -7.66 18.44
N ARG A 121 -0.28 -6.73 17.68
CA ARG A 121 -1.30 -7.02 16.66
C ARG A 121 -0.70 -7.44 15.31
N PHE A 122 0.61 -7.30 15.14
CA PHE A 122 1.31 -7.57 13.88
C PHE A 122 2.17 -8.83 13.94
N ASN A 123 2.34 -9.48 12.80
CA ASN A 123 3.27 -10.61 12.64
C ASN A 123 4.75 -10.18 12.67
N ALA A 124 5.03 -8.88 12.54
CA ALA A 124 6.37 -8.30 12.51
C ALA A 124 6.54 -7.29 13.65
N VAL A 125 7.73 -7.26 14.24
CA VAL A 125 8.07 -6.37 15.36
C VAL A 125 8.17 -4.91 14.91
N LYS A 126 8.10 -3.97 15.86
CA LYS A 126 8.18 -2.51 15.61
C LYS A 126 9.32 -2.11 14.66
N SER A 127 10.53 -2.65 14.87
CA SER A 127 11.70 -2.32 14.03
C SER A 127 11.60 -2.81 12.59
N GLU A 128 10.88 -3.91 12.34
CA GLU A 128 10.61 -4.40 10.99
C GLU A 128 9.52 -3.57 10.31
N GLN A 129 8.48 -3.18 11.04
CA GLN A 129 7.47 -2.24 10.54
C GLN A 129 8.12 -0.90 10.17
N GLU A 130 8.94 -0.33 11.06
CA GLU A 130 9.68 0.90 10.82
C GLU A 130 10.56 0.78 9.57
N TRP A 131 11.36 -0.30 9.47
CA TRP A 131 12.20 -0.55 8.30
C TRP A 131 11.38 -0.55 7.01
N TYR A 132 10.20 -1.19 7.00
CA TYR A 132 9.36 -1.26 5.82
C TYR A 132 8.85 0.12 5.41
N TYR A 133 8.23 0.85 6.34
CA TYR A 133 7.66 2.19 6.06
C TYR A 133 8.74 3.21 5.66
N ARG A 134 9.91 3.19 6.31
CA ARG A 134 11.05 4.04 5.92
C ARG A 134 11.64 3.64 4.56
N SER A 135 11.62 2.36 4.21
CA SER A 135 12.04 1.90 2.87
C SER A 135 11.06 2.36 1.78
N MET A 136 9.75 2.30 2.04
CA MET A 136 8.74 2.82 1.14
C MET A 136 8.89 4.34 0.94
N CYS A 137 9.22 5.11 1.98
CA CYS A 137 9.56 6.53 1.82
C CYS A 137 10.67 6.76 0.78
N LYS A 138 11.75 5.97 0.84
CA LYS A 138 12.86 6.05 -0.12
C LYS A 138 12.43 5.68 -1.54
N VAL A 139 11.60 4.64 -1.67
CA VAL A 139 11.08 4.18 -2.97
C VAL A 139 10.18 5.24 -3.62
N PHE A 140 9.32 5.89 -2.84
CA PHE A 140 8.42 6.92 -3.36
C PHE A 140 9.15 8.20 -3.76
N SER A 141 10.27 8.52 -3.12
CA SER A 141 11.11 9.68 -3.47
C SER A 141 12.28 9.36 -4.41
N SER A 142 12.31 8.19 -5.05
CA SER A 142 13.39 7.81 -5.96
C SER A 142 13.02 8.02 -7.42
N LYS A 143 14.00 8.49 -8.20
CA LYS A 143 13.93 8.57 -9.67
C LYS A 143 13.87 7.15 -10.29
N PRO A 144 13.27 6.98 -11.48
CA PRO A 144 12.76 8.02 -12.38
C PRO A 144 11.35 8.53 -12.05
N MET A 145 10.56 7.75 -11.31
CA MET A 145 9.18 8.08 -10.94
C MET A 145 9.13 8.65 -9.52
N ASP A 146 9.65 9.87 -9.34
CA ASP A 146 9.68 10.53 -8.03
C ASP A 146 8.33 11.20 -7.73
N ILE A 147 7.68 10.82 -6.63
CA ILE A 147 6.39 11.38 -6.18
C ILE A 147 6.53 12.24 -4.92
N SER A 148 7.75 12.63 -4.54
CA SER A 148 8.04 13.32 -3.27
C SER A 148 7.35 14.69 -3.13
N GLU A 149 7.00 15.33 -4.24
CA GLU A 149 6.28 16.60 -4.21
C GLU A 149 4.77 16.45 -4.01
N SER A 150 4.23 15.23 -4.15
CA SER A 150 2.81 14.96 -3.96
C SER A 150 2.37 15.20 -2.51
N VAL A 151 1.14 15.67 -2.34
CA VAL A 151 0.52 15.84 -1.01
C VAL A 151 0.42 14.49 -0.29
N ILE A 152 0.09 13.42 -1.01
CA ILE A 152 0.00 12.05 -0.47
C ILE A 152 1.33 11.63 0.16
N PHE A 153 2.44 11.77 -0.57
CA PHE A 153 3.76 11.41 -0.03
C PHE A 153 4.14 12.25 1.18
N LYS A 154 3.90 13.57 1.14
CA LYS A 154 4.23 14.47 2.25
C LYS A 154 3.45 14.08 3.52
N GLN A 155 2.17 13.74 3.40
CA GLN A 155 1.38 13.22 4.52
C GLN A 155 1.89 11.87 5.00
N PHE A 156 2.16 10.95 4.08
CA PHE A 156 2.67 9.61 4.39
C PHE A 156 3.94 9.70 5.22
N LYS A 157 4.93 10.46 4.73
CA LYS A 157 6.19 10.68 5.42
C LYS A 157 5.99 11.27 6.81
N ASN A 158 5.10 12.26 6.96
CA ASN A 158 4.80 12.87 8.25
C ASN A 158 4.24 11.86 9.27
N TYR A 159 3.30 11.01 8.87
CA TYR A 159 2.77 9.96 9.76
C TYR A 159 3.80 8.88 10.08
N VAL A 160 4.69 8.53 9.12
CA VAL A 160 5.82 7.62 9.38
C VAL A 160 6.75 8.23 10.43
N ASP A 161 7.14 9.50 10.27
CA ASP A 161 7.99 10.20 11.23
C ASP A 161 7.29 10.36 12.60
N GLN A 162 5.97 10.55 12.63
CA GLN A 162 5.19 10.62 13.88
C GLN A 162 5.14 9.28 14.63
N LEU A 163 4.91 8.16 13.94
CA LEU A 163 4.70 6.86 14.58
C LEU A 163 6.01 6.24 15.10
N PHE A 164 7.12 6.53 14.42
CA PHE A 164 8.42 5.88 14.66
C PHE A 164 9.50 6.85 15.20
N ASN A 165 9.11 8.03 15.69
CA ASN A 165 9.99 8.92 16.47
C ASN A 165 10.14 8.48 17.93
#